data_AF-A0A3N5Q7M4-F1
#
_entry.id   AF-A0A3N5Q7M4-F1
#
_cell.length_a   1.000
_cell.length_b   1.000
_cell.length_c   1.000
_cell.angle_alpha   90.00
_cell.angle_beta   90.00
_cell.angle_gamma   90.00
#
_symmetry.space_group_name_H-M   'P 1'
#
loop_
_entity.id
_entity.type
_entity.pdbx_description
1 polymer ?
#
loop_
_entity_poly.entity_id
_entity_poly.type
_entity_poly.pdbx_seq_one_letter_code
_entity_poly.pdbx_strand_id
1 'polypeptide(L)' 'MTEKYTLVLLRHGQSAWNLENRFTGWTDVGLTDLGRQEALSSGKILREKGFTFDMAYTSVLKRAIHTLWI' A
#
# COMPACT_ATOMS: atom_id res chain seq x y z
N MET A 1 -17.61 -17.94 22.16
CA MET A 1 -17.24 -18.04 20.73
C MET A 1 -16.11 -17.04 20.52
N THR A 2 -14.94 -17.47 20.03
CA THR A 2 -13.85 -16.53 19.70
C THR A 2 -14.19 -15.84 18.40
N GLU A 3 -14.30 -14.51 18.42
CA GLU A 3 -14.52 -13.73 17.20
C GLU A 3 -13.28 -13.80 16.31
N LYS A 4 -13.50 -13.98 15.00
CA LYS A 4 -12.44 -13.99 13.98
C LYS A 4 -12.28 -12.59 13.41
N TYR A 5 -11.04 -12.12 13.40
CA TYR A 5 -10.66 -10.88 12.72
C TYR A 5 -10.01 -11.18 11.36
N THR A 6 -10.22 -10.29 10.40
CA THR A 6 -9.55 -10.35 9.09
C THR A 6 -8.43 -9.32 9.05
N LEU A 7 -7.20 -9.77 8.87
CA LEU A 7 -6.05 -8.91 8.61
C LEU A 7 -5.74 -8.90 7.11
N VAL A 8 -5.78 -7.72 6.50
CA VAL A 8 -5.37 -7.52 5.11
C VAL A 8 -3.98 -6.90 5.09
N LEU A 9 -3.08 -7.51 4.34
CA LEU A 9 -1.71 -7.00 4.13
C LEU A 9 -1.60 -6.45 2.72
N LEU A 10 -1.22 -5.18 2.60
CA LEU A 10 -1.00 -4.51 1.33
C LEU A 10 0.45 -4.01 1.26
N ARG A 11 1.15 -4.34 0.18
CA ARG A 11 2.48 -3.79 -0.11
C ARG A 11 2.34 -2.47 -0.86
N HIS A 12 3.24 -1.52 -0.58
CA HIS A 12 3.31 -0.27 -1.32
C HIS A 12 3.50 -0.51 -2.83
N GLY A 13 2.99 0.41 -3.67
CA GLY A 13 3.22 0.39 -5.12
C GLY A 13 4.68 0.65 -5.49
N GLN A 14 5.02 0.57 -6.78
CA GLN A 14 6.36 0.82 -7.29
C GLN A 14 6.89 2.19 -6.83
N SER A 15 8.08 2.20 -6.22
CA SER A 15 8.81 3.43 -5.86
C SER A 15 9.85 3.81 -6.92
N ALA A 16 10.32 5.06 -6.88
CA ALA A 16 11.38 5.54 -7.78
C ALA A 16 12.62 4.63 -7.77
N TRP A 17 13.03 4.15 -6.59
CA TRP A 17 14.19 3.26 -6.49
C TRP A 17 13.89 1.81 -6.89
N ASN A 18 12.63 1.36 -6.85
CA ASN A 18 12.28 0.08 -7.46
C ASN A 18 12.44 0.15 -8.98
N LEU A 19 12.01 1.26 -9.60
CA LEU A 19 12.18 1.50 -11.02
C LEU A 19 13.66 1.58 -11.43
N GLU A 20 14.49 2.25 -10.61
CA GLU A 20 15.94 2.35 -10.83
C GLU A 20 16.72 1.07 -10.45
N ASN A 21 16.04 0.01 -9.98
CA ASN A 21 16.67 -1.22 -9.48
C ASN A 21 17.71 -0.99 -8.36
N ARG A 22 17.37 -0.12 -7.40
CA ARG A 22 18.23 0.26 -6.26
C ARG A 22 17.70 -0.29 -4.95
N PHE A 23 18.62 -0.64 -4.04
CA PHE A 23 18.30 -0.99 -2.66
C PHE A 23 17.78 0.23 -1.90
N THR A 24 16.51 0.20 -1.45
CA THR A 24 15.86 1.36 -0.80
C THR A 24 16.08 1.44 0.71
N GLY A 25 15.93 0.33 1.43
CA GLY A 25 15.97 0.33 2.90
C GLY A 25 15.04 1.37 3.53
N TRP A 26 15.59 2.19 4.42
CA TRP A 26 14.89 3.26 5.13
C TRP A 26 14.85 4.58 4.35
N THR A 27 15.42 4.64 3.15
CA THR A 27 15.37 5.84 2.32
C THR A 27 13.92 6.15 1.96
N ASP A 28 13.50 7.38 2.24
CA ASP A 28 12.11 7.82 2.14
C ASP A 28 11.76 8.31 0.72
N VAL A 29 11.79 7.39 -0.24
CA VAL A 29 11.42 7.63 -1.64
C VAL A 29 9.92 7.49 -1.85
N GLY A 30 9.38 8.30 -2.78
CA GLY A 30 7.98 8.27 -3.18
C GLY A 30 7.65 7.18 -4.20
N LEU A 31 6.35 7.06 -4.48
CA LEU A 31 5.81 6.23 -5.55
C LEU A 31 6.09 6.85 -6.92
N THR A 32 6.26 6.00 -7.93
CA THR A 32 6.17 6.40 -9.34
C THR A 32 4.70 6.59 -9.73
N ASP A 33 4.44 7.09 -10.94
CA ASP A 33 3.07 7.17 -11.46
C ASP A 33 2.42 5.80 -11.60
N LEU A 34 3.20 4.78 -11.99
CA LEU A 34 2.76 3.39 -11.96
C LEU A 34 2.40 2.95 -10.53
N GLY A 35 3.24 3.26 -9.54
CA GLY A 35 2.96 2.93 -8.14
C GLY A 35 1.69 3.58 -7.59
N ARG A 36 1.34 4.78 -8.06
CA ARG A 36 0.05 5.43 -7.73
C ARG A 36 -1.13 4.72 -8.39
N GLN A 37 -0.99 4.30 -9.64
CA GLN A 37 -2.02 3.52 -10.33
C GLN A 37 -2.24 2.13 -9.70
N GLU A 38 -1.17 1.48 -9.24
CA GLU A 38 -1.23 0.22 -8.49
C GLU A 38 -2.01 0.38 -7.18
N ALA A 39 -1.81 1.49 -6.46
CA ALA A 39 -2.55 1.80 -5.23
C ALA A 39 -4.05 1.97 -5.50
N LEU A 40 -4.41 2.82 -6.49
CA LEU A 40 -5.81 3.01 -6.93
C LEU A 40 -6.48 1.68 -7.33
N SER A 41 -5.77 0.88 -8.13
CA SER A 41 -6.26 -0.42 -8.58
C SER A 41 -6.50 -1.38 -7.41
N SER A 42 -5.57 -1.40 -6.44
CA SER A 42 -5.68 -2.22 -5.22
C SER A 42 -6.91 -1.81 -4.39
N GLY A 43 -7.11 -0.51 -4.17
CA GLY A 43 -8.30 0.00 -3.47
C GLY A 43 -9.61 -0.37 -4.18
N LYS A 44 -9.64 -0.27 -5.52
CA LYS A 44 -10.78 -0.70 -6.32
C LYS A 44 -11.08 -2.20 -6.17
N ILE A 45 -10.06 -3.05 -6.27
CA ILE A 45 -10.21 -4.52 -6.13
C ILE A 45 -10.71 -4.88 -4.73
N LEU A 46 -10.18 -4.24 -3.67
CA LEU A 46 -10.62 -4.49 -2.30
C LEU A 46 -12.09 -4.13 -2.12
N ARG A 47 -12.51 -2.98 -2.64
CA ARG A 47 -13.91 -2.55 -2.61
C ARG A 47 -14.83 -3.49 -3.39
N GLU A 48 -14.44 -3.88 -4.61
CA GLU A 48 -15.22 -4.80 -5.45
C GLU A 48 -15.38 -6.19 -4.82
N LYS A 49 -14.41 -6.62 -4.02
CA LYS A 49 -14.47 -7.86 -3.24
C LYS A 49 -15.22 -7.72 -1.91
N GLY A 50 -15.77 -6.54 -1.60
CA GLY A 50 -16.56 -6.30 -0.40
C GLY A 50 -15.75 -6.14 0.89
N PHE A 51 -14.46 -5.82 0.81
CA PHE A 51 -13.67 -5.53 2.00
C PHE A 51 -14.03 -4.15 2.58
N THR A 52 -14.20 -4.11 3.89
CA THR A 52 -14.33 -2.89 4.70
C THR A 52 -13.25 -2.89 5.79
N PHE A 53 -12.89 -1.71 6.29
CA PHE A 53 -11.77 -1.56 7.22
C PHE A 53 -12.17 -0.67 8.40
N ASP A 54 -12.04 -1.22 9.61
CA ASP A 54 -12.23 -0.47 10.86
C ASP A 54 -10.99 0.34 11.23
N MET A 55 -9.81 -0.21 10.91
CA MET A 55 -8.51 0.40 11.20
C MET A 55 -7.55 0.14 10.05
N ALA A 56 -6.61 1.06 9.86
CA ALA A 56 -5.54 0.90 8.89
C ALA A 56 -4.21 1.42 9.45
N TYR A 57 -3.13 0.72 9.12
CA TYR A 57 -1.79 0.99 9.63
C TYR A 57 -0.81 1.03 8.47
N THR A 58 0.26 1.82 8.61
CA THR A 58 1.36 1.89 7.64
C THR A 58 2.69 1.90 8.36
N SER A 59 3.78 1.66 7.62
CA SER A 59 5.09 2.08 8.09
C SER A 59 5.22 3.60 8.01
N VAL A 60 6.29 4.15 8.59
CA VAL A 60 6.56 5.59 8.60
C VAL A 60 7.04 6.18 7.27
N LEU A 61 7.02 5.40 6.18
CA LEU A 61 7.64 5.76 4.90
C LEU A 61 6.60 6.28 3.90
N LYS A 62 6.92 7.35 3.18
CA LYS A 62 6.03 8.02 2.21
C LYS A 62 5.39 7.06 1.23
N ARG A 63 6.14 6.10 0.70
CA ARG A 63 5.59 5.09 -0.23
C ARG A 63 4.46 4.26 0.38
N ALA A 64 4.52 3.90 1.66
CA ALA A 64 3.45 3.15 2.32
C ALA A 64 2.27 4.08 2.68
N ILE A 65 2.57 5.26 3.21
CA ILE A 65 1.55 6.28 3.57
C ILE A 65 0.76 6.71 2.32
N HIS A 66 1.45 7.00 1.22
CA HIS A 66 0.80 7.40 -0.03
C HIS A 66 -0.01 6.26 -0.66
N THR A 67 0.47 5.00 -0.59
CA THR A 67 -0.35 3.86 -1.05
C THR A 67 -1.63 3.71 -0.22
N LEU A 68 -1.61 3.97 1.09
CA LEU A 68 -2.81 3.92 1.91
C LEU A 68 -3.77 5.08 1.63
N TRP A 69 -3.24 6.28 1.36
CA TRP A 69 -4.04 7.50 1.20
C TRP A 69 -4.79 7.59 -0.13
N ILE A 70 -4.23 6.97 -1.18
CA ILE A 70 -4.75 6.98 -2.56
C ILE A 70 -5.89 5.98 -2.71
#